data_AF-A0AB35HFE2-F1
#
_entry.id   AF-A0AB35HFE2-F1
#
_cell.length_a   1.000
_cell.length_b   1.000
_cell.length_c   1.000
_cell.angle_alpha   90.00
_cell.angle_beta   90.00
_cell.angle_gamma   90.00
#
_symmetry.space_group_name_H-M   'P 1'
#
loop_
_entity.id
_entity.type
_entity.pdbx_description
1 polymer ?
#
loop_
_entity_poly.entity_id
_entity_poly.type
_entity_poly.pdbx_seq_one_letter_code
_entity_poly.pdbx_strand_id
1 'polypeptide(L)'
;MNFQKNGLSTVLSAMGVLHFVKPKTFESIVPPQLPGPARFYNFASGLWEIATGALLRRRATRGFGGASALALFAAVWPANMYHAWIERKAGWAKKLYHIIRQPLQVLLMMYAWNIAKHEA
;
A
#
# COMPACT_ATOMS: atom_id res chain seq x y z
N MET A 1 5.33 -2.96 26.72
CA MET A 1 5.89 -2.45 25.44
C MET A 1 5.06 -3.06 24.31
N ASN A 2 4.11 -2.31 23.72
CA ASN A 2 3.06 -2.80 22.80
C ASN A 2 3.59 -3.10 21.38
N PHE A 3 4.57 -3.99 21.25
CA PHE A 3 5.13 -4.35 19.93
C PHE A 3 4.09 -5.04 19.02
N GLN A 4 3.07 -5.68 19.60
CA GLN A 4 2.02 -6.40 18.87
C GLN A 4 0.97 -5.52 18.16
N LYS A 5 0.88 -4.21 18.47
CA LYS A 5 -0.20 -3.33 17.92
C LYS A 5 0.21 -2.48 16.70
N ASN A 6 1.45 -2.58 16.23
CA ASN A 6 2.01 -1.68 15.21
C ASN A 6 2.42 -2.39 13.91
N GLY A 7 1.93 -3.61 13.64
CA GLY A 7 2.31 -4.38 12.45
C GLY A 7 2.12 -3.59 11.14
N LEU A 8 0.98 -2.92 10.98
CA LEU A 8 0.70 -2.09 9.81
C LEU A 8 1.66 -0.90 9.66
N SER A 9 2.03 -0.25 10.77
CA SER A 9 3.01 0.85 10.79
C SER A 9 4.37 0.39 10.28
N THR A 10 4.85 -0.75 10.78
CA THR A 10 6.14 -1.32 10.37
C THR A 10 6.12 -1.72 8.90
N VAL A 11 5.07 -2.40 8.45
CA VAL A 11 4.93 -2.85 7.05
C VAL A 11 4.89 -1.66 6.09
N LEU A 12 4.06 -0.66 6.35
CA LEU A 12 3.97 0.54 5.50
C LEU A 12 5.28 1.33 5.47
N SER A 13 5.95 1.46 6.60
CA SER A 13 7.25 2.15 6.64
C SER A 13 8.31 1.39 5.83
N ALA A 14 8.35 0.06 5.94
CA ALA A 14 9.29 -0.77 5.20
C ALA A 14 9.01 -0.78 3.69
N MET A 15 7.73 -0.88 3.29
CA MET A 15 7.35 -0.78 1.88
C MET A 15 7.65 0.59 1.31
N GLY A 16 7.37 1.66 2.06
CA GLY A 16 7.65 3.01 1.60
C GLY A 16 9.14 3.25 1.35
N VAL A 17 10.03 2.66 2.17
CA VAL A 17 11.48 2.67 1.89
C VAL A 17 11.82 1.87 0.63
N LEU A 18 11.16 0.73 0.40
CA LEU A 18 11.41 -0.14 -0.75
C LEU A 18 11.10 0.54 -2.09
N HIS A 19 10.13 1.47 -2.13
CA HIS A 19 9.83 2.30 -3.30
C HIS A 19 11.05 3.12 -3.79
N PHE A 20 11.94 3.54 -2.88
CA PHE A 20 13.16 4.27 -3.19
C PHE A 20 14.37 3.35 -3.44
N VAL A 21 14.41 2.19 -2.80
CA VAL A 21 15.51 1.21 -2.96
C VAL A 21 15.37 0.42 -4.26
N LYS A 22 14.14 0.06 -4.66
CA LYS A 22 13.86 -0.73 -5.88
C LYS A 22 12.83 -0.05 -6.79
N PRO A 23 13.08 1.18 -7.26
CA PRO A 23 12.07 1.98 -7.96
C PRO A 23 11.54 1.32 -9.22
N LYS A 24 12.41 0.65 -10.00
CA LYS A 24 12.03 0.00 -11.26
C LYS A 24 10.91 -1.03 -11.10
N THR A 25 10.87 -1.74 -9.96
CA THR A 25 9.82 -2.74 -9.70
C THR A 25 8.45 -2.07 -9.58
N PHE A 26 8.35 -0.99 -8.82
CA PHE A 26 7.10 -0.26 -8.60
C PHE A 26 6.72 0.63 -9.79
N GLU A 27 7.70 1.24 -10.47
CA GLU A 27 7.46 2.01 -11.69
C GLU A 27 6.86 1.14 -12.80
N SER A 28 7.26 -0.14 -12.89
CA SER A 28 6.77 -1.06 -13.93
C SER A 28 5.29 -1.42 -13.83
N ILE A 29 4.67 -1.17 -12.67
CA ILE A 29 3.26 -1.48 -12.41
C ILE A 29 2.37 -0.23 -12.42
N VAL A 30 2.94 0.95 -12.69
CA VAL A 30 2.15 2.18 -12.84
C VAL A 30 1.38 2.11 -14.15
N PRO A 31 0.04 2.28 -14.14
CA PRO A 31 -0.76 2.26 -15.36
C PRO A 31 -0.30 3.35 -16.34
N PRO A 32 -0.05 3.03 -17.63
CA PRO A 32 0.42 4.00 -18.63
C PRO A 32 -0.61 5.09 -18.96
N GLN A 33 -1.86 4.94 -18.51
CA GLN A 33 -2.93 5.92 -18.66
C GLN A 33 -2.76 7.14 -17.74
N LEU A 34 -1.91 7.05 -16.72
CA LEU A 34 -1.65 8.16 -15.80
C LEU A 34 -0.71 9.20 -16.45
N PRO A 35 -1.02 10.50 -16.34
CA PRO A 35 -0.20 11.55 -16.93
C PRO A 35 1.15 11.70 -16.21
N GLY A 36 2.21 11.95 -16.98
CA GLY A 36 3.54 12.20 -16.43
C GLY A 36 4.33 10.92 -16.11
N PRO A 37 5.49 11.06 -15.44
CA PRO A 37 6.42 9.94 -15.26
C PRO A 37 5.96 8.97 -14.16
N ALA A 38 6.06 7.66 -14.42
CA ALA A 38 5.78 6.60 -13.44
C ALA A 38 6.54 6.80 -12.10
N ARG A 39 7.75 7.37 -12.17
CA ARG A 39 8.57 7.70 -10.99
C ARG A 39 7.87 8.64 -10.02
N PHE A 40 7.09 9.60 -10.52
CA PHE A 40 6.36 10.53 -9.66
C PHE A 40 5.37 9.77 -8.77
N TYR A 41 4.54 8.91 -9.37
CA TYR A 41 3.59 8.07 -8.64
C TYR A 41 4.28 7.10 -7.68
N ASN A 42 5.40 6.51 -8.10
CA ASN A 42 6.20 5.63 -7.26
C ASN A 42 6.71 6.33 -5.98
N PHE A 43 7.32 7.51 -6.11
CA PHE A 43 7.86 8.22 -4.95
C PHE A 43 6.77 8.88 -4.10
N ALA A 44 5.70 9.38 -4.72
CA ALA A 44 4.57 9.94 -4.01
C ALA A 44 3.88 8.89 -3.13
N SER A 45 3.64 7.69 -3.68
CA SER A 45 3.09 6.57 -2.90
C SER A 45 4.06 6.14 -1.80
N GLY A 46 5.35 5.92 -2.10
CA GLY A 46 6.35 5.55 -1.09
C GLY A 46 6.47 6.54 0.08
N LEU A 47 6.45 7.84 -0.20
CA LEU A 47 6.43 8.87 0.85
C LEU A 47 5.14 8.81 1.67
N TRP A 48 4.00 8.59 1.02
CA TRP A 48 2.72 8.45 1.68
C TRP A 48 2.68 7.20 2.60
N GLU A 49 3.29 6.09 2.21
CA GLU A 49 3.38 4.90 3.09
C GLU A 49 4.20 5.21 4.35
N ILE A 50 5.35 5.89 4.22
CA ILE A 50 6.20 6.27 5.36
C ILE A 50 5.44 7.22 6.30
N ALA A 51 4.79 8.25 5.75
CA ALA A 51 4.00 9.19 6.54
C ALA A 51 2.85 8.49 7.28
N THR A 52 2.15 7.58 6.59
CA THR A 52 1.08 6.77 7.20
C THR A 52 1.62 5.86 8.30
N GLY A 53 2.77 5.23 8.07
CA GLY A 53 3.48 4.43 9.07
C GLY A 53 3.82 5.22 10.33
N ALA A 54 4.27 6.47 10.16
CA ALA A 54 4.53 7.38 11.28
C ALA A 54 3.26 7.75 12.06
N LEU A 55 2.16 8.07 11.36
CA LEU A 55 0.87 8.41 11.98
C LEU A 55 0.31 7.25 12.82
N LEU A 56 0.44 6.02 12.33
CA LEU A 56 -0.04 4.83 13.03
C LEU A 56 0.74 4.50 14.32
N ARG A 57 1.92 5.10 14.52
CA ARG A 57 2.81 4.77 15.64
C ARG A 57 2.42 5.45 16.95
N ARG A 58 1.77 6.61 16.90
CA ARG A 58 1.29 7.34 18.09
C ARG A 58 -0.22 7.15 18.23
N ARG A 59 -0.68 6.82 19.44
CA ARG A 59 -2.12 6.62 19.71
C ARG A 59 -2.96 7.85 19.33
N ALA A 60 -2.46 9.05 19.62
CA ALA A 60 -3.14 10.31 19.33
C ALA A 60 -3.36 10.59 17.82
N THR A 61 -2.58 9.96 16.94
CA THR A 61 -2.69 10.16 15.47
C THR A 61 -3.16 8.91 14.75
N ARG A 62 -3.55 7.87 15.50
CA ARG A 62 -3.76 6.53 14.94
C ARG A 62 -5.01 6.45 14.08
N GLY A 63 -6.09 7.14 14.46
CA GLY A 63 -7.28 7.31 13.61
C GLY A 63 -6.95 7.95 12.26
N PHE A 64 -6.19 9.05 12.26
CA PHE A 64 -5.70 9.67 11.01
C PHE A 64 -4.80 8.72 10.20
N GLY A 65 -3.95 7.94 10.86
CA GLY A 65 -3.15 6.91 10.23
C GLY A 65 -4.00 5.83 9.56
N GLY A 66 -5.09 5.41 10.19
CA GLY A 66 -6.05 4.46 9.60
C GLY A 66 -6.75 5.04 8.36
N ALA A 67 -7.21 6.29 8.42
CA ALA A 67 -7.85 6.96 7.28
C ALA A 67 -6.86 7.15 6.12
N SER A 68 -5.62 7.55 6.43
CA SER A 68 -4.53 7.67 5.45
C SER A 68 -4.20 6.33 4.79
N ALA A 69 -4.11 5.25 5.57
CA ALA A 69 -3.86 3.91 5.05
C ALA A 69 -4.98 3.43 4.12
N LEU A 70 -6.24 3.68 4.49
CA LEU A 70 -7.38 3.35 3.63
C LEU A 70 -7.31 4.08 2.29
N ALA A 71 -7.10 5.41 2.34
CA ALA A 71 -6.99 6.24 1.14
C ALA A 71 -5.82 5.81 0.25
N LEU A 72 -4.66 5.55 0.85
CA LEU A 72 -3.47 5.02 0.17
C LEU A 72 -3.78 3.69 -0.52
N PHE A 73 -4.35 2.72 0.22
CA PHE A 73 -4.66 1.40 -0.33
C PHE A 73 -5.64 1.49 -1.49
N ALA A 74 -6.67 2.33 -1.38
CA ALA A 74 -7.62 2.57 -2.46
C ALA A 74 -6.94 3.21 -3.68
N ALA A 75 -6.04 4.17 -3.46
CA ALA A 75 -5.33 4.86 -4.55
C ALA A 75 -4.35 3.94 -5.32
N VAL A 76 -3.66 3.02 -4.63
CA VAL A 76 -2.72 2.08 -5.29
C VAL A 76 -3.39 0.83 -5.83
N TRP A 77 -4.65 0.56 -5.46
CA TRP A 77 -5.36 -0.65 -5.89
C TRP A 77 -5.51 -0.78 -7.42
N PRO A 78 -5.80 0.28 -8.20
CA PRO A 78 -5.79 0.23 -9.65
C PRO A 78 -4.43 -0.20 -10.23
N ALA A 79 -3.31 0.26 -9.66
CA ALA A 79 -1.97 -0.17 -10.09
C ALA A 79 -1.76 -1.67 -9.81
N ASN A 80 -2.26 -2.19 -8.69
CA ASN A 80 -2.20 -3.62 -8.38
C ASN A 80 -3.08 -4.47 -9.32
N MET A 81 -4.23 -3.93 -9.76
CA MET A 81 -5.05 -4.58 -10.79
C MET A 81 -4.35 -4.58 -12.14
N TYR A 82 -3.73 -3.47 -12.50
CA TYR A 82 -2.92 -3.38 -13.71
C TYR A 82 -1.74 -4.37 -13.69
N HIS A 83 -1.07 -4.52 -12.55
CA HIS A 83 -0.02 -5.53 -12.35
C HIS A 83 -0.55 -6.95 -12.61
N ALA A 84 -1.71 -7.30 -12.07
CA ALA A 84 -2.36 -8.59 -12.33
C ALA A 84 -2.71 -8.76 -13.81
N TRP A 85 -3.15 -7.68 -14.47
CA TRP A 85 -3.49 -7.69 -15.89
C TRP A 85 -2.28 -7.91 -16.82
N ILE A 86 -1.17 -7.22 -16.58
CA ILE A 86 0.05 -7.39 -17.38
C ILE A 86 0.67 -8.79 -17.18
N GLU A 87 0.53 -9.37 -15.99
CA GLU A 87 1.02 -10.72 -15.67
C GLU A 87 -0.03 -11.83 -15.86
N ARG A 88 -1.18 -11.55 -16.49
CA ARG A 88 -2.28 -12.53 -16.65
C ARG A 88 -1.88 -13.82 -17.40
N LYS A 89 -0.83 -13.76 -18.22
CA LYS A 89 -0.28 -14.90 -18.96
C LYS A 89 0.97 -15.52 -18.30
N ALA A 90 1.38 -15.01 -17.14
CA ALA A 90 2.53 -15.53 -16.42
C ALA A 90 2.27 -16.93 -15.83
N GLY A 91 3.33 -17.55 -15.30
CA GLY A 91 3.26 -18.85 -14.64
C GLY A 91 2.27 -18.88 -13.48
N TRP A 92 1.80 -20.08 -13.15
CA TRP A 92 0.74 -20.32 -12.15
C TRP A 92 1.03 -19.67 -10.78
N ALA A 93 2.29 -19.64 -10.35
CA ALA A 93 2.70 -19.02 -9.08
C ALA A 93 2.38 -17.51 -9.03
N LYS A 94 2.64 -16.79 -10.13
CA LYS A 94 2.31 -15.35 -10.23
C LYS A 94 0.81 -15.12 -10.30
N LYS A 95 0.06 -15.98 -11.00
CA LYS A 95 -1.41 -15.93 -11.01
C LYS A 95 -1.97 -16.10 -9.60
N LEU A 96 -1.48 -17.08 -8.86
CA LEU A 96 -1.91 -17.33 -7.48
C LEU A 96 -1.60 -16.15 -6.57
N TYR A 97 -0.40 -15.57 -6.69
CA TYR A 97 -0.03 -14.34 -5.98
C TYR A 97 -1.06 -13.23 -6.21
N HIS A 98 -1.43 -12.94 -7.47
CA HIS A 98 -2.41 -11.90 -7.79
C HIS A 98 -3.81 -12.24 -7.26
N ILE A 99 -4.25 -13.49 -7.38
CA ILE A 99 -5.56 -13.94 -6.89
C ILE A 99 -5.66 -13.77 -5.37
N ILE A 100 -4.61 -14.10 -4.61
CA ILE A 100 -4.60 -13.96 -3.15
C ILE A 100 -4.47 -12.49 -2.74
N ARG A 101 -3.66 -11.71 -3.47
CA ARG A 101 -3.37 -10.32 -3.13
C ARG A 101 -4.62 -9.44 -3.15
N GLN A 102 -5.52 -9.61 -4.12
CA GLN A 102 -6.66 -8.69 -4.24
C GLN A 102 -7.65 -8.79 -3.06
N PRO A 103 -8.11 -9.98 -2.64
CA PRO A 103 -8.90 -10.12 -1.42
C PRO A 103 -8.16 -9.62 -0.18
N LEU A 104 -6.86 -9.90 -0.06
CA LEU A 104 -6.06 -9.43 1.06
C LEU A 104 -6.00 -7.89 1.11
N GLN A 105 -5.91 -7.23 -0.05
CA GLN A 105 -5.95 -5.77 -0.14
C GLN A 105 -7.28 -5.22 0.42
N VAL A 106 -8.41 -5.85 0.09
CA VAL A 106 -9.73 -5.45 0.61
C VAL A 106 -9.79 -5.64 2.14
N LEU A 107 -9.27 -6.76 2.65
CA LEU A 107 -9.18 -6.99 4.10
C LEU A 107 -8.30 -5.94 4.81
N LEU A 108 -7.19 -5.53 4.18
CA LEU A 108 -6.33 -4.46 4.68
C LEU A 108 -7.04 -3.09 4.68
N MET A 109 -7.84 -2.79 3.65
CA MET A 109 -8.68 -1.59 3.63
C MET A 109 -9.71 -1.61 4.77
N MET A 110 -10.39 -2.73 5.00
CA MET A 110 -11.34 -2.88 6.11
C MET A 110 -10.64 -2.71 7.47
N TYR A 111 -9.44 -3.26 7.62
CA TYR A 111 -8.64 -3.10 8.83
C TYR A 111 -8.23 -1.64 9.05
N ALA A 112 -7.78 -0.94 8.00
CA ALA A 112 -7.44 0.47 8.05
C ALA A 112 -8.65 1.34 8.41
N TRP A 113 -9.83 1.04 7.85
CA TRP A 113 -11.09 1.68 8.20
C TRP A 113 -11.47 1.48 9.68
N ASN A 114 -11.30 0.26 10.20
CA ASN A 114 -11.57 -0.02 11.61
C ASN A 114 -10.66 0.80 12.53
N ILE A 115 -9.36 0.92 12.21
CA ILE A 115 -8.44 1.81 12.92
C ILE A 115 -8.95 3.26 12.86
N ALA A 116 -9.35 3.73 11.68
CA ALA A 116 -9.84 5.09 11.50
C ALA A 116 -11.09 5.40 12.36
N LYS A 117 -11.98 4.43 12.53
CA LYS A 117 -13.25 4.59 13.27
C LYS A 117 -13.11 4.49 14.79
N HIS A 118 -12.19 3.68 15.29
CA HIS A 118 -12.14 3.32 16.72
C HIS A 118 -10.92 3.89 17.47
N GLU A 119 -10.01 4.55 16.76
CA GLU A 119 -8.77 5.12 17.33
C GLU A 119 -8.56 6.59 16.94
N ALA A 120 -9.61 7.23 16.41
CA ALA A 120 -9.70 8.67 16.20
C ALA A 120 -10.15 9.38 17.49
#